data_AF-A0AAD6XCL6-F1
#
_entry.id   AF-A0AAD6XCL6-F1
#
_cell.length_a   1.000
_cell.length_b   1.000
_cell.length_c   1.000
_cell.angle_alpha   90.00
_cell.angle_beta   90.00
_cell.angle_gamma   90.00
#
_symmetry.space_group_name_H-M   'P 1'
#
loop_
_entity.id
_entity.type
_entity.pdbx_description
1 polymer ?
#
loop_
_entity_poly.entity_id
_entity_poly.type
_entity_poly.pdbx_seq_one_letter_code
_entity_poly.pdbx_strand_id
1 'polypeptide(L)'
;MGVAASTSAEPAPAAPTLKKLRDLNFSSVGKRLEEDYKGRHQAKTVAQLRDFVGKLGGLQTDHQSLRLHIGLSELFVPLTRTDQFNKTLEIQQNLLASYEVPAQITAIEDLLAQGADMQTILRLLCLASITAGGIKLESLENLKREVLQAYGYNHLPLLLSLSAPTLAVLLPNPLPPAPEALDEVENDISFVYSGYAPISVRLVQCVAQKGGVLSNPAEKEKEKDKAGGAADGKAQGSSIKAQAHPIAGWRGFEDLVATIPGETVDIVQNGPNDGSAVATPMASLLRPMQKPTTTVVFFLGGCTYTEIAALRWVGRQNRGRKFLIATTGIINGNTLFESISSVPKLTQAGPKDAAI
;
A
#
# COMPACT_ATOMS: atom_id res chain seq x y z
N MET A 1 6.41 -1.07 -38.25
CA MET A 1 5.99 -2.13 -37.31
C MET A 1 5.13 -1.49 -36.24
N GLY A 2 3.81 -1.57 -36.39
CA GLY A 2 2.87 -0.96 -35.47
C GLY A 2 2.71 -1.82 -34.22
N VAL A 3 2.96 -1.23 -33.06
CA VAL A 3 2.62 -1.84 -31.77
C VAL A 3 1.10 -1.75 -31.65
N ALA A 4 0.44 -2.88 -31.80
CA ALA A 4 -0.98 -3.01 -31.49
C ALA A 4 -1.15 -2.76 -29.99
N ALA A 5 -1.67 -1.58 -29.63
CA ALA A 5 -2.22 -1.35 -28.32
C ALA A 5 -3.38 -2.33 -28.15
N SER A 6 -3.19 -3.39 -27.38
CA SER A 6 -4.31 -4.20 -26.91
C SER A 6 -5.15 -3.28 -26.04
N THR A 7 -6.24 -2.75 -26.60
CA THR A 7 -7.30 -2.13 -25.83
C THR A 7 -7.90 -3.23 -24.95
N SER A 8 -7.34 -3.37 -23.75
CA SER A 8 -8.03 -4.03 -22.65
C SER A 8 -9.39 -3.37 -22.55
N ALA A 9 -10.45 -4.16 -22.65
CA ALA A 9 -11.83 -3.70 -22.53
C ALA A 9 -11.92 -2.62 -21.43
N GLU A 10 -12.48 -1.48 -21.78
CA GLU A 10 -12.71 -0.37 -20.87
C GLU A 10 -13.39 -0.95 -19.61
N PRO A 11 -12.78 -0.86 -18.42
CA PRO A 11 -13.37 -1.46 -17.23
C PRO A 11 -14.72 -0.78 -17.02
N ALA A 12 -15.77 -1.59 -16.94
CA ALA A 12 -17.12 -1.13 -16.61
C ALA A 12 -17.03 -0.04 -15.52
N PRO A 13 -17.73 1.11 -15.68
CA PRO A 13 -17.57 2.25 -14.79
C PRO A 13 -17.67 1.74 -13.36
N ALA A 14 -16.54 1.81 -12.63
CA ALA A 14 -16.39 1.12 -11.35
C ALA A 14 -17.63 1.37 -10.50
N ALA A 15 -18.33 0.28 -10.15
CA ALA A 15 -19.60 0.37 -9.44
C ALA A 15 -19.44 1.34 -8.26
N PRO A 16 -20.36 2.31 -8.06
CA PRO A 16 -20.24 3.37 -7.06
C PRO A 16 -19.82 2.87 -5.67
N THR A 17 -20.25 1.66 -5.30
CA THR A 17 -19.90 0.93 -4.08
C THR A 17 -18.40 0.59 -4.02
N LEU A 18 -17.83 -0.02 -5.05
CA LEU A 18 -16.41 -0.41 -5.06
C LEU A 18 -15.49 0.80 -4.86
N LYS A 19 -15.82 1.95 -5.46
CA LYS A 19 -15.03 3.18 -5.30
C LYS A 19 -14.97 3.66 -3.85
N LYS A 20 -16.01 3.41 -3.05
CA LYS A 20 -16.06 3.76 -1.63
C LYS A 20 -15.31 2.76 -0.75
N LEU A 21 -15.22 1.50 -1.17
CA LEU A 21 -14.69 0.40 -0.34
C LEU A 21 -13.22 0.07 -0.60
N ARG A 22 -12.79 0.10 -1.86
CA ARG A 22 -11.49 -0.45 -2.31
C ARG A 22 -10.25 0.15 -1.66
N ASP A 23 -10.37 1.36 -1.11
CA ASP A 23 -9.27 2.10 -0.49
C ASP A 23 -9.40 2.12 1.05
N LEU A 24 -10.35 1.38 1.65
CA LEU A 24 -10.53 1.29 3.10
C LEU A 24 -9.71 0.13 3.67
N ASN A 25 -9.31 0.25 4.93
CA ASN A 25 -8.89 -0.91 5.71
C ASN A 25 -10.07 -1.90 5.83
N PHE A 26 -9.79 -3.20 5.74
CA PHE A 26 -10.83 -4.23 5.79
C PHE A 26 -11.64 -4.18 7.09
N SER A 27 -11.04 -3.77 8.22
CA SER A 27 -11.74 -3.58 9.50
C SER A 27 -12.89 -2.56 9.41
N SER A 28 -12.79 -1.57 8.51
CA SER A 28 -13.80 -0.53 8.31
C SER A 28 -14.85 -0.89 7.24
N VAL A 29 -14.61 -1.94 6.44
CA VAL A 29 -15.49 -2.31 5.32
C VAL A 29 -16.88 -2.73 5.80
N GLY A 30 -16.95 -3.55 6.86
CA GLY A 30 -18.23 -4.02 7.42
C GLY A 30 -19.13 -2.87 7.88
N LYS A 31 -18.58 -1.95 8.68
CA LYS A 31 -19.30 -0.73 9.12
C LYS A 31 -19.77 0.11 7.93
N ARG A 32 -18.91 0.28 6.92
CA ARG A 32 -19.26 1.07 5.74
C ARG A 32 -20.37 0.44 4.90
N LEU A 33 -20.36 -0.89 4.75
CA LEU A 33 -21.42 -1.64 4.08
C LEU A 33 -22.75 -1.52 4.84
N GLU A 34 -22.72 -1.58 6.17
CA GLU A 34 -23.90 -1.40 7.02
C GLU A 34 -24.50 0.01 6.89
N GLU A 35 -23.67 1.06 6.86
CA GLU A 35 -24.10 2.44 6.61
C GLU A 35 -24.77 2.60 5.24
N ASP A 36 -24.14 2.07 4.18
CA ASP A 36 -24.69 2.11 2.81
C ASP A 36 -26.00 1.30 2.68
N TYR A 37 -26.21 0.27 3.53
CA TYR A 37 -27.46 -0.50 3.64
C TYR A 37 -28.55 0.27 4.40
N LYS A 38 -28.26 0.77 5.62
CA LYS A 38 -29.22 1.49 6.48
C LYS A 38 -29.69 2.82 5.88
N GLY A 39 -28.80 3.56 5.23
CA GLY A 39 -29.13 4.84 4.58
C GLY A 39 -30.21 4.74 3.50
N ARG A 40 -30.54 3.53 3.03
CA ARG A 40 -31.55 3.28 2.00
C ARG A 40 -32.96 2.97 2.54
N HIS A 41 -33.12 2.62 3.83
CA HIS A 41 -34.42 2.29 4.44
C HIS A 41 -35.21 3.49 5.01
N GLN A 42 -34.85 4.73 4.64
CA GLN A 42 -35.42 5.96 5.26
C GLN A 42 -36.43 6.75 4.40
N ALA A 43 -36.83 6.29 3.21
CA ALA A 43 -37.81 7.03 2.39
C ALA A 43 -39.25 6.84 2.93
N LYS A 44 -39.94 7.95 3.29
CA LYS A 44 -41.29 7.92 3.91
C LYS A 44 -42.36 8.75 3.19
N THR A 45 -42.03 9.48 2.11
CA THR A 45 -42.99 10.38 1.43
C THR A 45 -43.25 10.00 -0.04
N VAL A 46 -44.44 10.36 -0.54
CA VAL A 46 -44.93 10.03 -1.90
C VAL A 46 -44.13 10.71 -3.01
N ALA A 47 -43.61 11.92 -2.78
CA ALA A 47 -42.70 12.60 -3.72
C ALA A 47 -41.34 11.89 -3.83
N GLN A 48 -40.80 11.40 -2.70
CA GLN A 48 -39.57 10.60 -2.67
C GLN A 48 -39.77 9.24 -3.36
N LEU A 49 -40.97 8.65 -3.29
CA LEU A 49 -41.33 7.42 -3.99
C LEU A 49 -41.32 7.58 -5.52
N ARG A 50 -41.78 8.72 -6.06
CA ARG A 50 -41.77 8.99 -7.52
C ARG A 50 -40.35 9.19 -8.07
N ASP A 51 -39.51 9.95 -7.36
CA ASP A 51 -38.10 10.12 -7.72
C ASP A 51 -37.28 8.83 -7.54
N PHE A 52 -37.72 7.94 -6.65
CA PHE A 52 -37.15 6.61 -6.44
C PHE A 52 -37.45 5.67 -7.62
N VAL A 53 -38.67 5.70 -8.17
CA VAL A 53 -39.06 4.88 -9.33
C VAL A 53 -38.24 5.24 -10.58
N GLY A 54 -37.91 6.52 -10.79
CA GLY A 54 -37.03 6.95 -11.89
C GLY A 54 -35.56 6.52 -11.73
N LYS A 55 -35.12 6.19 -10.52
CA LYS A 55 -33.75 5.71 -10.22
C LYS A 55 -33.62 4.18 -10.21
N LEU A 56 -34.72 3.42 -10.36
CA LEU A 56 -34.74 1.96 -10.22
C LEU A 56 -33.74 1.23 -11.13
N GLY A 57 -33.53 1.70 -12.36
CA GLY A 57 -32.58 1.10 -13.30
C GLY A 57 -31.12 1.18 -12.82
N GLY A 58 -30.71 2.32 -12.23
CA GLY A 58 -29.37 2.48 -11.63
C GLY A 58 -29.26 1.85 -10.23
N LEU A 59 -30.35 1.89 -9.46
CA LEU A 59 -30.45 1.25 -8.15
C LEU A 59 -30.27 -0.27 -8.24
N GLN A 60 -30.76 -0.92 -9.30
CA GLN A 60 -30.62 -2.38 -9.44
C GLN A 60 -29.15 -2.81 -9.61
N THR A 61 -28.37 -2.11 -10.44
CA THR A 61 -26.92 -2.35 -10.57
C THR A 61 -26.18 -2.05 -9.26
N ASP A 62 -26.55 -0.95 -8.58
CA ASP A 62 -25.98 -0.61 -7.27
C ASP A 62 -26.36 -1.63 -6.18
N HIS A 63 -27.56 -2.23 -6.26
CA HIS A 63 -28.03 -3.29 -5.36
C HIS A 63 -27.26 -4.59 -5.59
N GLN A 64 -27.05 -4.95 -6.86
CA GLN A 64 -26.25 -6.12 -7.22
C GLN A 64 -24.80 -5.94 -6.77
N SER A 65 -24.21 -4.75 -6.97
CA SER A 65 -22.87 -4.42 -6.48
C SER A 65 -22.77 -4.47 -4.95
N LEU A 66 -23.75 -3.90 -4.23
CA LEU A 66 -23.74 -3.93 -2.76
C LEU A 66 -23.85 -5.36 -2.23
N ARG A 67 -24.77 -6.17 -2.79
CA ARG A 67 -24.91 -7.60 -2.42
C ARG A 67 -23.65 -8.39 -2.70
N LEU A 68 -23.01 -8.14 -3.84
CA LEU A 68 -21.73 -8.77 -4.18
C LEU A 68 -20.65 -8.43 -3.14
N HIS A 69 -20.53 -7.16 -2.75
CA HIS A 69 -19.52 -6.75 -1.77
C HIS A 69 -19.82 -7.24 -0.34
N ILE A 70 -21.09 -7.35 0.05
CA ILE A 70 -21.50 -8.02 1.30
C ILE A 70 -21.07 -9.48 1.26
N GLY A 71 -21.44 -10.22 0.21
CA GLY A 71 -21.06 -11.64 0.07
C GLY A 71 -19.55 -11.85 0.06
N LEU A 72 -18.79 -11.01 -0.65
CA LEU A 72 -17.31 -11.06 -0.60
C LEU A 72 -16.76 -10.79 0.80
N SER A 73 -17.31 -9.81 1.52
CA SER A 73 -16.88 -9.51 2.88
C SER A 73 -17.15 -10.68 3.82
N GLU A 74 -18.32 -11.33 3.70
CA GLU A 74 -18.68 -12.53 4.46
C GLU A 74 -17.76 -13.71 4.16
N LEU A 75 -17.29 -13.86 2.91
CA LEU A 75 -16.31 -14.88 2.54
C LEU A 75 -14.92 -14.59 3.11
N PHE A 76 -14.52 -13.33 3.24
CA PHE A 76 -13.19 -12.96 3.74
C PHE A 76 -13.07 -13.00 5.27
N VAL A 77 -14.13 -12.66 6.01
CA VAL A 77 -14.09 -12.59 7.48
C VAL A 77 -13.62 -13.90 8.15
N PRO A 78 -14.08 -15.10 7.76
CA PRO A 78 -13.57 -16.35 8.32
C PRO A 78 -12.08 -16.56 8.04
N LEU A 79 -11.60 -16.15 6.85
CA LEU A 79 -10.19 -16.29 6.46
C LEU A 79 -9.28 -15.44 7.35
N THR A 80 -9.72 -14.24 7.73
CA THR A 80 -8.97 -13.33 8.61
C THR A 80 -9.03 -13.71 10.09
N ARG A 81 -9.72 -14.80 10.45
CA ARG A 81 -9.90 -15.26 11.83
C ARG A 81 -9.26 -16.61 12.12
N THR A 82 -8.63 -17.24 11.12
CA THR A 82 -7.95 -18.51 11.32
C THR A 82 -6.68 -18.33 12.16
N ASP A 83 -6.29 -19.37 12.90
CA ASP A 83 -5.07 -19.34 13.71
C ASP A 83 -3.83 -19.12 12.84
N GLN A 84 -3.79 -19.74 11.66
CA GLN A 84 -2.71 -19.56 10.70
C GLN A 84 -2.61 -18.11 10.21
N PHE A 85 -3.75 -17.47 9.90
CA PHE A 85 -3.76 -16.05 9.50
C PHE A 85 -3.27 -15.16 10.62
N ASN A 86 -3.81 -15.33 11.84
CA ASN A 86 -3.43 -14.53 13.00
C ASN A 86 -1.95 -14.71 13.35
N LYS A 87 -1.43 -15.95 13.31
CA LYS A 87 -0.02 -16.21 13.58
C LYS A 87 0.90 -15.59 12.54
N THR A 88 0.53 -15.70 11.26
CA THR A 88 1.28 -15.09 10.15
C THR A 88 1.26 -13.56 10.25
N LEU A 89 0.13 -12.97 10.68
CA LEU A 89 0.02 -11.52 10.88
C LEU A 89 0.83 -11.04 12.08
N GLU A 90 0.79 -11.77 13.20
CA GLU A 90 1.57 -11.49 14.40
C GLU A 90 3.07 -11.45 14.08
N ILE A 91 3.58 -12.48 13.39
CA ILE A 91 4.99 -12.53 12.95
C ILE A 91 5.33 -11.31 12.08
N GLN A 92 4.48 -10.98 11.09
CA GLN A 92 4.71 -9.81 10.23
C GLN A 92 4.81 -8.50 11.04
N GLN A 93 3.90 -8.28 11.98
CA GLN A 93 3.87 -7.07 12.80
C GLN A 93 5.09 -6.99 13.72
N ASN A 94 5.44 -8.09 14.38
CA ASN A 94 6.61 -8.15 15.25
C ASN A 94 7.92 -7.92 14.49
N LEU A 95 8.06 -8.51 13.29
CA LEU A 95 9.23 -8.30 12.43
C LEU A 95 9.35 -6.86 11.95
N LEU A 96 8.23 -6.20 11.61
CA LEU A 96 8.20 -4.79 11.22
C LEU A 96 8.54 -3.84 12.39
N ALA A 97 8.19 -4.23 13.62
CA ALA A 97 8.52 -3.53 14.85
C ALA A 97 9.92 -3.89 15.41
N SER A 98 10.69 -4.74 14.70
CA SER A 98 11.97 -5.29 15.15
C SER A 98 11.90 -5.95 16.55
N TYR A 99 10.74 -6.53 16.88
CA TYR A 99 10.45 -7.12 18.18
C TYR A 99 10.73 -8.62 18.18
N GLU A 100 11.55 -9.07 19.14
CA GLU A 100 11.86 -10.50 19.38
C GLU A 100 12.20 -11.28 18.10
N VAL A 101 13.03 -10.69 17.22
CA VAL A 101 13.35 -11.24 15.88
C VAL A 101 13.77 -12.72 15.92
N PRO A 102 14.65 -13.18 16.83
CA PRO A 102 15.00 -14.60 16.90
C PRO A 102 13.80 -15.51 17.17
N ALA A 103 12.89 -15.11 18.06
CA ALA A 103 11.67 -15.87 18.33
C ALA A 103 10.71 -15.87 17.13
N GLN A 104 10.66 -14.77 16.37
CA GLN A 104 9.87 -14.72 15.14
C GLN A 104 10.44 -15.65 14.07
N ILE A 105 11.77 -15.79 13.97
CA ILE A 105 12.42 -16.75 13.05
C ILE A 105 12.07 -18.19 13.44
N THR A 106 12.14 -18.54 14.73
CA THR A 106 11.69 -19.86 15.21
C THR A 106 10.21 -20.11 14.94
N ALA A 107 9.35 -19.10 15.08
CA ALA A 107 7.94 -19.23 14.71
C ALA A 107 7.71 -19.48 13.20
N ILE A 108 8.62 -19.01 12.33
CA ILE A 108 8.59 -19.33 10.89
C ILE A 108 8.98 -20.79 10.66
N GLU A 109 10.00 -21.30 11.37
CA GLU A 109 10.40 -22.71 11.34
C GLU A 109 9.24 -23.62 11.78
N ASP A 110 8.53 -23.27 12.84
CA ASP A 110 7.36 -24.01 13.32
C ASP A 110 6.22 -24.03 12.28
N LEU A 111 5.95 -22.90 11.60
CA LEU A 111 4.95 -22.85 10.53
C LEU A 111 5.36 -23.71 9.33
N LEU A 112 6.65 -23.73 8.99
CA LEU A 112 7.19 -24.58 7.93
C LEU A 112 6.98 -26.06 8.29
N ALA A 113 7.36 -26.46 9.51
CA ALA A 113 7.20 -27.83 10.01
C ALA A 113 5.72 -28.27 10.05
N GLN A 114 4.79 -27.34 10.28
CA GLN A 114 3.34 -27.58 10.23
C GLN A 114 2.78 -27.69 8.81
N GLY A 115 3.61 -27.51 7.77
CA GLY A 115 3.18 -27.58 6.38
C GLY A 115 2.39 -26.37 5.92
N ALA A 116 2.68 -25.17 6.45
CA ALA A 116 2.08 -23.93 5.95
C ALA A 116 2.36 -23.72 4.46
N ASP A 117 1.61 -22.84 3.81
CA ASP A 117 1.79 -22.53 2.40
C ASP A 117 3.20 -21.94 2.11
N MET A 118 3.84 -22.41 1.04
CA MET A 118 5.21 -22.03 0.68
C MET A 118 5.34 -20.53 0.43
N GLN A 119 4.36 -19.88 -0.22
CA GLN A 119 4.41 -18.44 -0.47
C GLN A 119 4.40 -17.67 0.85
N THR A 120 3.65 -18.15 1.83
CA THR A 120 3.63 -17.58 3.18
C THR A 120 5.01 -17.69 3.86
N ILE A 121 5.62 -18.88 3.85
CA ILE A 121 6.96 -19.08 4.44
C ILE A 121 8.02 -18.22 3.77
N LEU A 122 8.08 -18.21 2.43
CA LEU A 122 9.06 -17.41 1.68
C LEU A 122 8.87 -15.91 1.96
N ARG A 123 7.61 -15.43 2.01
CA ARG A 123 7.31 -14.03 2.35
C ARG A 123 7.77 -13.65 3.74
N LEU A 124 7.52 -14.50 4.74
CA LEU A 124 7.96 -14.26 6.12
C LEU A 124 9.49 -14.27 6.23
N LEU A 125 10.15 -15.23 5.57
CA LEU A 125 11.61 -15.33 5.53
C LEU A 125 12.25 -14.07 4.91
N CYS A 126 11.73 -13.64 3.76
CA CYS A 126 12.17 -12.42 3.10
C CYS A 126 11.92 -11.19 3.97
N LEU A 127 10.74 -11.09 4.61
CA LEU A 127 10.43 -10.00 5.51
C LEU A 127 11.42 -9.94 6.68
N ALA A 128 11.67 -11.08 7.34
CA ALA A 128 12.61 -11.16 8.46
C ALA A 128 14.02 -10.73 8.05
N SER A 129 14.49 -11.20 6.90
CA SER A 129 15.79 -10.79 6.37
C SER A 129 15.84 -9.28 6.08
N ILE A 130 14.83 -8.74 5.42
CA ILE A 130 14.79 -7.31 5.06
C ILE A 130 14.71 -6.42 6.32
N THR A 131 13.88 -6.75 7.30
CA THR A 131 13.69 -5.90 8.49
C THR A 131 14.80 -6.05 9.52
N ALA A 132 15.43 -7.22 9.63
CA ALA A 132 16.52 -7.47 10.58
C ALA A 132 17.93 -7.13 10.02
N GLY A 133 18.02 -6.73 8.74
CA GLY A 133 19.30 -6.54 8.09
C GLY A 133 20.06 -7.85 7.84
N GLY A 134 19.32 -8.93 7.56
CA GLY A 134 19.80 -10.28 7.29
C GLY A 134 19.44 -11.28 8.39
N ILE A 135 19.48 -12.56 8.03
CA ILE A 135 19.37 -13.69 8.96
C ILE A 135 20.78 -14.28 9.15
N LYS A 136 21.07 -14.78 10.36
CA LYS A 136 22.34 -15.47 10.63
C LYS A 136 22.55 -16.60 9.62
N LEU A 137 23.76 -16.71 9.08
CA LEU A 137 24.07 -17.62 7.97
C LEU A 137 23.66 -19.08 8.25
N GLU A 138 23.97 -19.59 9.44
CA GLU A 138 23.62 -20.94 9.86
C GLU A 138 22.09 -21.18 9.84
N SER A 139 21.32 -20.28 10.46
CA SER A 139 19.85 -20.34 10.46
C SER A 139 19.27 -20.21 9.06
N LEU A 140 19.82 -19.31 8.24
CA LEU A 140 19.35 -19.11 6.87
C LEU A 140 19.59 -20.35 6.00
N GLU A 141 20.76 -20.97 6.09
CA GLU A 141 21.06 -22.20 5.35
C GLU A 141 20.23 -23.39 5.84
N ASN A 142 19.89 -23.45 7.13
CA ASN A 142 18.94 -24.43 7.65
C ASN A 142 17.53 -24.23 7.08
N LEU A 143 17.00 -23.01 7.16
CA LEU A 143 15.68 -22.65 6.62
C LEU A 143 15.57 -22.94 5.11
N LYS A 144 16.59 -22.60 4.32
CA LYS A 144 16.64 -22.93 2.89
C LYS A 144 16.56 -24.44 2.66
N ARG A 145 17.29 -25.23 3.44
CA ARG A 145 17.27 -26.69 3.35
C ARG A 145 15.90 -27.25 3.69
N GLU A 146 15.27 -26.77 4.75
CA GLU A 146 13.93 -27.20 5.16
C GLU A 146 12.87 -26.84 4.12
N VAL A 147 12.93 -25.63 3.54
CA VAL A 147 12.05 -25.22 2.43
C VAL A 147 12.17 -26.20 1.25
N LEU A 148 13.39 -26.57 0.84
CA LEU A 148 13.59 -27.49 -0.28
C LEU A 148 13.12 -28.92 0.04
N GLN A 149 13.27 -29.35 1.29
CA GLN A 149 12.79 -30.66 1.74
C GLN A 149 11.26 -30.72 1.81
N ALA A 150 10.62 -29.66 2.31
CA ALA A 150 9.16 -29.59 2.48
C ALA A 150 8.41 -29.36 1.16
N TYR A 151 8.94 -28.47 0.30
CA TYR A 151 8.22 -28.01 -0.90
C TYR A 151 8.84 -28.44 -2.23
N GLY A 152 10.04 -29.03 -2.22
CA GLY A 152 10.68 -29.61 -3.38
C GLY A 152 11.90 -28.84 -3.89
N TYR A 153 12.88 -29.60 -4.39
CA TYR A 153 14.17 -29.06 -4.87
C TYR A 153 14.07 -28.25 -6.17
N ASN A 154 12.94 -28.35 -6.88
CA ASN A 154 12.65 -27.49 -8.04
C ASN A 154 12.60 -25.99 -7.67
N HIS A 155 12.48 -25.65 -6.39
CA HIS A 155 12.51 -24.27 -5.90
C HIS A 155 13.91 -23.72 -5.60
N LEU A 156 14.98 -24.51 -5.78
CA LEU A 156 16.36 -24.04 -5.59
C LEU A 156 16.71 -22.80 -6.43
N PRO A 157 16.35 -22.69 -7.73
CA PRO A 157 16.62 -21.49 -8.52
C PRO A 157 15.96 -20.22 -7.96
N LEU A 158 14.77 -20.37 -7.36
CA LEU A 158 14.07 -19.26 -6.70
C LEU A 158 14.85 -18.79 -5.46
N LEU A 159 15.26 -19.71 -4.59
CA LEU A 159 16.06 -19.37 -3.39
C LEU A 159 17.42 -18.75 -3.74
N LEU A 160 18.06 -19.21 -4.82
CA LEU A 160 19.28 -18.61 -5.34
C LEU A 160 19.03 -17.18 -5.84
N SER A 161 17.94 -16.96 -6.56
CA SER A 161 17.57 -15.61 -7.04
C SER A 161 17.31 -14.64 -5.89
N LEU A 162 16.60 -15.08 -4.84
CA LEU A 162 16.33 -14.28 -3.63
C LEU A 162 17.62 -13.97 -2.83
N SER A 163 18.63 -14.83 -2.93
CA SER A 163 19.95 -14.65 -2.30
C SER A 163 20.94 -13.90 -3.20
N ALA A 164 20.58 -13.58 -4.44
CA ALA A 164 21.47 -12.93 -5.38
C ALA A 164 21.63 -11.43 -5.05
N PRO A 165 22.81 -10.82 -5.27
CA PRO A 165 23.03 -9.39 -5.03
C PRO A 165 22.08 -8.46 -5.78
N THR A 166 21.52 -8.91 -6.90
CA THR A 166 20.57 -8.14 -7.71
C THR A 166 19.23 -7.92 -7.02
N LEU A 167 18.79 -8.87 -6.20
CA LEU A 167 17.58 -8.74 -5.38
C LEU A 167 17.91 -8.37 -3.94
N ALA A 168 19.03 -8.86 -3.42
CA ALA A 168 19.56 -8.61 -2.07
C ALA A 168 18.53 -8.81 -0.94
N VAL A 169 17.52 -9.67 -1.17
CA VAL A 169 16.42 -9.90 -0.22
C VAL A 169 16.89 -10.77 0.95
N LEU A 170 17.63 -11.84 0.65
CA LEU A 170 18.21 -12.75 1.65
C LEU A 170 19.69 -12.44 1.94
N LEU A 171 20.11 -11.20 1.74
CA LEU A 171 21.45 -10.73 2.10
C LEU A 171 21.38 -9.76 3.28
N PRO A 172 22.45 -9.67 4.09
CA PRO A 172 22.53 -8.66 5.14
C PRO A 172 22.52 -7.25 4.54
N ASN A 173 21.41 -6.54 4.73
CA ASN A 173 21.27 -5.16 4.29
C ASN A 173 20.48 -4.37 5.35
N PRO A 174 21.15 -3.65 6.27
CA PRO A 174 20.47 -2.97 7.35
C PRO A 174 19.58 -1.87 6.78
N LEU A 175 18.26 -2.03 6.93
CA LEU A 175 17.33 -0.93 6.73
C LEU A 175 17.43 0.05 7.91
N PRO A 176 17.14 1.35 7.70
CA PRO A 176 16.98 2.27 8.81
C PRO A 176 15.87 1.76 9.75
N PRO A 177 16.03 1.95 11.08
CA PRO A 177 15.05 1.48 12.04
C PRO A 177 13.68 2.09 11.75
N ALA A 178 12.63 1.27 11.85
CA ALA A 178 11.26 1.75 11.70
C ALA A 178 10.95 2.76 12.82
N PRO A 179 10.30 3.90 12.52
CA PRO A 179 9.82 4.81 13.56
C PRO A 179 8.79 4.09 14.44
N GLU A 180 8.69 4.52 15.70
CA GLU A 180 7.71 4.01 16.65
C GLU A 180 6.29 4.05 16.07
N ALA A 181 5.46 3.06 16.41
CA ALA A 181 4.09 2.97 15.93
C ALA A 181 3.31 4.25 16.26
N LEU A 182 2.59 4.79 15.28
CA LEU A 182 1.76 5.98 15.49
C LEU A 182 0.51 5.60 16.30
N ASP A 183 0.22 6.37 17.35
CA ASP A 183 -0.98 6.20 18.19
C ASP A 183 -2.29 6.40 17.39
N GLU A 184 -2.26 7.21 16.33
CA GLU A 184 -3.43 7.49 15.46
C GLU A 184 -3.24 6.94 14.03
N VAL A 185 -3.53 5.65 13.85
CA VAL A 185 -3.43 4.96 12.55
C VAL A 185 -4.38 5.54 11.48
N GLU A 186 -5.51 6.15 11.87
CA GLU A 186 -6.50 6.67 10.91
C GLU A 186 -6.07 7.96 10.18
N ASN A 187 -5.11 8.70 10.74
CA ASN A 187 -4.65 10.00 10.23
C ASN A 187 -3.33 9.92 9.45
N ASP A 188 -2.86 8.71 9.14
CA ASP A 188 -1.63 8.47 8.40
C ASP A 188 -1.81 7.39 7.32
N ILE A 189 -0.92 7.36 6.32
CA ILE A 189 -0.89 6.31 5.29
C ILE A 189 -0.68 4.89 5.84
N SER A 190 -0.24 4.75 7.09
CA SER A 190 -0.10 3.47 7.80
C SER A 190 -1.40 2.68 7.96
N PHE A 191 -2.57 3.32 7.78
CA PHE A 191 -3.87 2.66 7.81
C PHE A 191 -3.98 1.48 6.84
N VAL A 192 -3.24 1.50 5.72
CA VAL A 192 -3.29 0.45 4.69
C VAL A 192 -2.69 -0.88 5.14
N TYR A 193 -1.85 -0.87 6.18
CA TYR A 193 -1.31 -2.07 6.84
C TYR A 193 -1.53 -2.04 8.36
N SER A 194 -2.53 -1.29 8.83
CA SER A 194 -2.88 -1.21 10.26
C SER A 194 -1.71 -0.85 11.18
N GLY A 195 -0.84 0.07 10.75
CA GLY A 195 0.30 0.55 11.55
C GLY A 195 1.61 0.68 10.78
N TYR A 196 1.78 -0.07 9.68
CA TYR A 196 2.94 0.08 8.79
C TYR A 196 2.65 1.01 7.60
N ALA A 197 3.48 2.05 7.44
CA ALA A 197 3.42 2.94 6.29
C ALA A 197 4.34 2.44 5.16
N PRO A 198 3.83 2.20 3.94
CA PRO A 198 4.67 1.79 2.81
C PRO A 198 5.81 2.79 2.57
N ILE A 199 7.05 2.33 2.65
CA ILE A 199 8.24 3.19 2.52
C ILE A 199 8.26 3.94 1.18
N SER A 200 7.80 3.30 0.10
CA SER A 200 7.65 3.88 -1.22
C SER A 200 6.73 5.11 -1.23
N VAL A 201 5.61 5.05 -0.50
CA VAL A 201 4.67 6.17 -0.39
C VAL A 201 5.17 7.23 0.60
N ARG A 202 5.90 6.81 1.64
CA ARG A 202 6.55 7.75 2.56
C ARG A 202 7.60 8.60 1.84
N LEU A 203 8.39 8.01 0.94
CA LEU A 203 9.31 8.74 0.06
C LEU A 203 8.59 9.76 -0.83
N VAL A 204 7.42 9.39 -1.37
CA VAL A 204 6.59 10.36 -2.12
C VAL A 204 6.13 11.50 -1.21
N GLN A 205 5.79 11.25 0.05
CA GLN A 205 5.45 12.33 0.98
C GLN A 205 6.66 13.22 1.32
N CYS A 206 7.87 12.67 1.44
CA CYS A 206 9.11 13.45 1.63
C CYS A 206 9.33 14.49 0.52
N VAL A 207 8.83 14.25 -0.70
CA VAL A 207 8.93 15.18 -1.82
C VAL A 207 7.67 16.04 -1.98
N ALA A 208 6.50 15.42 -1.92
CA ALA A 208 5.23 16.02 -2.35
C ALA A 208 4.30 16.46 -1.20
N GLN A 209 4.60 16.09 0.05
CA GLN A 209 3.83 16.42 1.24
C GLN A 209 4.73 16.55 2.50
N LYS A 210 5.79 17.37 2.46
CA LYS A 210 6.75 17.49 3.58
C LYS A 210 6.07 17.83 4.90
N GLY A 211 5.09 18.73 4.87
CA GLY A 211 4.30 19.09 6.05
C GLY A 211 3.58 17.91 6.69
N GLY A 212 3.17 16.89 5.93
CA GLY A 212 2.52 15.69 6.47
C GLY A 212 3.49 14.65 7.03
N VAL A 213 4.79 14.74 6.70
CA VAL A 213 5.84 13.90 7.30
C VAL A 213 6.40 14.57 8.55
N LEU A 214 6.58 15.89 8.52
CA LEU A 214 7.14 16.68 9.62
C LEU A 214 6.10 17.03 10.69
N SER A 215 4.81 17.15 10.34
CA SER A 215 3.78 17.31 11.35
C SER A 215 3.49 15.97 11.99
N ASN A 216 4.24 15.62 13.02
CA ASN A 216 3.84 14.57 13.94
C ASN A 216 2.57 15.05 14.68
N PRO A 217 1.39 14.41 14.54
CA PRO A 217 0.22 14.78 15.33
C PRO A 217 0.51 14.74 16.83
N ALA A 218 1.42 13.85 17.27
CA ALA A 218 1.83 13.70 18.65
C ALA A 218 2.61 14.93 19.22
N GLU A 219 3.19 15.77 18.37
CA GLU A 219 3.84 17.01 18.84
C GLU A 219 2.83 18.14 19.05
N LYS A 220 1.74 18.17 18.27
CA LYS A 220 0.69 19.19 18.39
C LYS A 220 -0.12 19.07 19.68
N GLU A 221 -0.19 17.89 20.28
CA GLU A 221 -0.83 17.70 21.58
C GLU A 221 0.09 18.15 22.73
N LYS A 222 1.40 17.87 22.65
CA LYS A 222 2.39 18.35 23.62
C LYS A 222 2.51 19.88 23.67
N GLU A 223 2.26 20.58 22.56
CA GLU A 223 2.18 22.05 22.55
C GLU A 223 0.86 22.59 23.14
N LYS A 224 -0.27 21.90 22.92
CA LYS A 224 -1.56 22.28 23.51
C LYS A 224 -1.57 22.13 25.03
N ASP A 225 -0.93 21.09 25.57
CA ASP A 225 -0.84 20.88 27.01
C ASP A 225 0.11 21.87 27.71
N LYS A 226 1.01 22.53 26.97
CA LYS A 226 1.88 23.59 27.51
C LYS A 226 1.26 24.98 27.42
N ALA A 227 0.29 25.20 26.52
CA ALA A 227 -0.43 26.45 26.38
C ALA A 227 -1.73 26.44 27.19
N GLY A 228 -1.63 26.32 28.51
CA GLY A 228 -2.75 26.52 29.43
C GLY A 228 -3.25 27.96 29.38
N GLY A 229 -4.35 28.20 28.67
CA GLY A 229 -5.01 29.50 28.62
C GLY A 229 -6.41 29.38 28.02
N ALA A 230 -7.43 29.51 28.86
CA ALA A 230 -8.83 29.32 28.54
C ALA A 230 -9.31 30.15 27.34
N ALA A 231 -9.90 29.49 26.35
CA ALA A 231 -10.84 30.08 25.41
C ALA A 231 -11.90 29.03 25.06
N ASP A 232 -13.04 29.16 25.73
CA ASP A 232 -14.25 28.39 25.47
C ASP A 232 -14.81 28.82 24.11
N GLY A 233 -14.53 28.02 23.09
CA GLY A 233 -14.99 28.27 21.73
C GLY A 233 -15.15 26.94 21.01
N LYS A 234 -16.40 26.46 20.87
CA LYS A 234 -16.76 25.37 19.98
C LYS A 234 -16.41 25.75 18.53
N ALA A 235 -15.15 25.54 18.15
CA ALA A 235 -14.71 25.62 16.78
C ALA A 235 -15.16 24.35 16.06
N GLN A 236 -16.30 24.47 15.37
CA GLN A 236 -16.73 23.52 14.36
C GLN A 236 -15.69 23.55 13.24
N GLY A 237 -14.68 22.69 13.34
CA GLY A 237 -13.49 22.67 12.49
C GLY A 237 -13.81 22.29 11.04
N SER A 238 -14.16 23.28 10.22
CA SER A 238 -13.96 23.19 8.78
C SER A 238 -12.45 23.07 8.54
N SER A 239 -11.93 21.85 8.36
CA SER A 239 -10.53 21.61 8.03
C SER A 239 -10.23 22.23 6.65
N ILE A 240 -9.73 23.46 6.66
CA ILE A 240 -9.21 24.10 5.46
C ILE A 240 -7.97 23.29 5.05
N LYS A 241 -8.15 22.41 4.07
CA LYS A 241 -7.05 21.60 3.52
C LYS A 241 -5.90 22.50 3.13
N ALA A 242 -4.70 22.17 3.63
CA ALA A 242 -3.49 22.92 3.33
C ALA A 242 -3.24 22.94 1.81
N GLN A 243 -2.74 24.08 1.31
CA GLN A 243 -2.28 24.18 -0.08
C GLN A 243 -0.97 23.39 -0.23
N ALA A 244 -0.84 22.61 -1.30
CA ALA A 244 0.37 21.86 -1.57
C ALA A 244 1.56 22.82 -1.79
N HIS A 245 2.63 22.62 -1.02
CA HIS A 245 3.89 23.33 -1.24
C HIS A 245 4.51 22.97 -2.60
N PRO A 246 5.31 23.84 -3.23
CA PRO A 246 6.09 23.49 -4.42
C PRO A 246 7.01 22.28 -4.18
N ILE A 247 7.28 21.49 -5.22
CA ILE A 247 8.27 20.40 -5.13
C ILE A 247 9.66 21.02 -5.26
N ALA A 248 10.50 20.77 -4.26
CA ALA A 248 11.89 21.24 -4.18
C ALA A 248 12.82 20.06 -3.87
N GLY A 249 12.63 18.96 -4.62
CA GLY A 249 13.38 17.72 -4.45
C GLY A 249 13.34 17.15 -3.04
N TRP A 250 14.45 16.52 -2.66
CA TRP A 250 14.67 15.82 -1.40
C TRP A 250 15.01 16.70 -0.21
N ARG A 251 14.93 18.04 -0.35
CA ARG A 251 15.34 18.98 0.70
C ARG A 251 14.70 18.66 2.07
N GLY A 252 15.53 18.45 3.09
CA GLY A 252 15.14 18.09 4.46
C GLY A 252 15.08 16.59 4.74
N PHE A 253 15.37 15.74 3.74
CA PHE A 253 15.34 14.28 3.85
C PHE A 253 16.56 13.63 3.17
N GLU A 254 17.59 14.40 2.82
CA GLU A 254 18.77 13.93 2.11
C GLU A 254 19.49 12.81 2.86
N ASP A 255 19.70 12.96 4.16
CA ASP A 255 20.37 11.97 5.00
C ASP A 255 19.59 10.65 5.05
N LEU A 256 18.25 10.72 5.12
CA LEU A 256 17.39 9.53 5.13
C LEU A 256 17.48 8.79 3.81
N VAL A 257 17.39 9.52 2.69
CA VAL A 257 17.42 8.91 1.35
C VAL A 257 18.80 8.34 1.03
N ALA A 258 19.87 8.94 1.56
CA ALA A 258 21.23 8.41 1.43
C ALA A 258 21.44 7.02 2.09
N THR A 259 20.56 6.61 3.01
CA THR A 259 20.60 5.26 3.60
C THR A 259 19.94 4.19 2.71
N ILE A 260 19.17 4.59 1.71
CA ILE A 260 18.42 3.67 0.87
C ILE A 260 19.31 3.23 -0.30
N PRO A 261 19.44 1.92 -0.58
CA PRO A 261 20.23 1.45 -1.70
C PRO A 261 19.75 2.02 -3.04
N GLY A 262 20.70 2.48 -3.86
CA GLY A 262 20.44 3.01 -5.19
C GLY A 262 20.89 4.46 -5.35
N GLU A 263 20.76 4.97 -6.57
CA GLU A 263 21.09 6.36 -6.88
C GLU A 263 19.89 7.27 -6.62
N THR A 264 20.15 8.43 -5.99
CA THR A 264 19.14 9.47 -5.78
C THR A 264 19.37 10.61 -6.75
N VAL A 265 18.37 10.90 -7.57
CA VAL A 265 18.45 11.96 -8.59
C VAL A 265 17.37 13.03 -8.37
N ASP A 266 17.71 14.27 -8.66
CA ASP A 266 16.80 15.42 -8.73
C ASP A 266 17.19 16.26 -9.95
N ILE A 267 16.43 16.12 -11.05
CA ILE A 267 16.76 16.71 -12.35
C ILE A 267 15.67 17.70 -12.73
N VAL A 268 16.06 18.97 -12.91
CA VAL A 268 15.19 20.04 -13.39
C VAL A 268 15.31 20.15 -14.91
N GLN A 269 14.19 20.03 -15.62
CA GLN A 269 14.12 20.24 -17.06
C GLN A 269 13.54 21.61 -17.38
N ASN A 270 14.28 22.43 -18.13
CA ASN A 270 13.82 23.72 -18.62
C ASN A 270 13.17 23.56 -20.00
N GLY A 271 12.01 24.20 -20.21
CA GLY A 271 11.28 24.11 -21.46
C GLY A 271 11.96 24.89 -22.60
N PRO A 272 11.76 24.50 -23.88
CA PRO A 272 12.36 25.18 -25.03
C PRO A 272 11.92 26.64 -25.23
N ASN A 273 10.83 27.06 -24.58
CA ASN A 273 10.31 28.44 -24.60
C ASN A 273 10.69 29.27 -23.36
N ASP A 274 11.50 28.76 -22.43
CA ASP A 274 12.12 29.57 -21.36
C ASP A 274 13.33 30.34 -21.94
N GLY A 275 13.04 31.17 -22.95
CA GLY A 275 14.02 32.07 -23.54
C GLY A 275 14.35 33.19 -22.56
N SER A 276 15.62 33.32 -22.20
CA SER A 276 16.21 34.57 -21.70
C SER A 276 15.71 35.10 -20.35
N ALA A 277 15.65 34.25 -19.33
CA ALA A 277 15.97 34.66 -17.97
C ALA A 277 16.53 33.43 -17.26
N VAL A 278 17.61 33.60 -16.50
CA VAL A 278 18.05 32.61 -15.52
C VAL A 278 16.86 32.44 -14.55
N ALA A 279 16.00 31.47 -14.82
CA ALA A 279 14.97 31.05 -13.89
C ALA A 279 15.72 30.36 -12.75
N THR A 280 16.19 31.16 -11.80
CA THR A 280 16.76 30.68 -10.56
C THR A 280 15.78 29.66 -9.98
N PRO A 281 16.22 28.48 -9.50
CA PRO A 281 15.32 27.45 -8.96
C PRO A 281 14.27 28.01 -7.98
N MET A 282 14.62 29.08 -7.26
CA MET A 282 13.74 29.88 -6.39
C MET A 282 12.54 30.54 -7.09
N ALA A 283 12.66 31.06 -8.31
CA ALA A 283 11.60 31.80 -8.98
C ALA A 283 10.39 30.91 -9.33
N SER A 284 10.62 29.62 -9.60
CA SER A 284 9.54 28.65 -9.82
C SER A 284 8.85 28.23 -8.52
N LEU A 285 9.55 28.27 -7.38
CA LEU A 285 9.00 28.01 -6.04
C LEU A 285 8.13 29.16 -5.53
N LEU A 286 8.36 30.39 -6.02
CA LEU A 286 7.65 31.60 -5.62
C LEU A 286 6.41 31.89 -6.46
N ARG A 287 6.14 31.12 -7.53
CA ARG A 287 4.92 31.30 -8.33
C ARG A 287 3.70 30.89 -7.51
N PRO A 288 2.72 31.79 -7.28
CA PRO A 288 1.47 31.42 -6.64
C PRO A 288 0.81 30.32 -7.48
N MET A 289 0.58 29.15 -6.87
CA MET A 289 -0.07 28.03 -7.53
C MET A 289 -1.56 28.33 -7.76
N GLN A 290 -1.88 29.14 -8.77
CA GLN A 290 -3.25 29.47 -9.16
C GLN A 290 -3.96 28.30 -9.86
N LYS A 291 -3.20 27.36 -10.46
CA LYS A 291 -3.73 26.17 -11.13
C LYS A 291 -3.25 24.89 -10.43
N PRO A 292 -4.11 23.86 -10.30
CA PRO A 292 -3.70 22.59 -9.74
C PRO A 292 -2.65 21.93 -10.64
N THR A 293 -1.54 21.45 -10.06
CA THR A 293 -0.55 20.65 -10.80
C THR A 293 -0.84 19.16 -10.70
N THR A 294 -0.28 18.40 -11.65
CA THR A 294 -0.30 16.94 -11.62
C THR A 294 1.11 16.44 -11.38
N THR A 295 1.29 15.64 -10.33
CA THR A 295 2.53 14.92 -10.04
C THR A 295 2.36 13.48 -10.52
N VAL A 296 3.24 13.06 -11.42
CA VAL A 296 3.28 11.66 -11.87
C VAL A 296 4.19 10.89 -10.92
N VAL A 297 3.68 9.81 -10.34
CA VAL A 297 4.46 8.85 -9.55
C VAL A 297 4.54 7.57 -10.35
N PHE A 298 5.75 7.22 -10.82
CA PHE A 298 5.98 6.05 -11.64
C PHE A 298 6.69 4.96 -10.84
N PHE A 299 6.00 3.84 -10.61
CA PHE A 299 6.58 2.65 -9.99
C PHE A 299 7.21 1.75 -11.05
N LEU A 300 8.54 1.62 -11.02
CA LEU A 300 9.28 0.69 -11.86
C LEU A 300 9.45 -0.64 -11.11
N GLY A 301 8.96 -1.74 -11.69
CA GLY A 301 8.94 -3.06 -11.04
C GLY A 301 7.58 -3.46 -10.47
N GLY A 302 6.62 -2.53 -10.43
CA GLY A 302 5.24 -2.78 -10.06
C GLY A 302 4.79 -1.99 -8.83
N CYS A 303 3.48 -1.90 -8.62
CA CYS A 303 2.90 -1.33 -7.41
C CYS A 303 1.71 -2.14 -6.90
N THR A 304 1.48 -2.06 -5.60
CA THR A 304 0.42 -2.76 -4.87
C THR A 304 -0.85 -1.91 -4.77
N TYR A 305 -1.99 -2.56 -4.52
CA TYR A 305 -3.23 -1.83 -4.23
C TYR A 305 -3.16 -1.02 -2.93
N THR A 306 -2.37 -1.44 -1.94
CA THR A 306 -2.13 -0.69 -0.70
C THR A 306 -1.36 0.60 -0.95
N GLU A 307 -0.30 0.57 -1.78
CA GLU A 307 0.41 1.80 -2.19
C GLU A 307 -0.48 2.75 -2.99
N ILE A 308 -1.33 2.20 -3.87
CA ILE A 308 -2.31 3.00 -4.61
C ILE A 308 -3.32 3.65 -3.66
N ALA A 309 -3.86 2.92 -2.68
CA ALA A 309 -4.80 3.43 -1.70
C ALA A 309 -4.16 4.53 -0.83
N ALA A 310 -2.91 4.32 -0.40
CA ALA A 310 -2.14 5.30 0.35
C ALA A 310 -1.86 6.58 -0.46
N LEU A 311 -1.48 6.48 -1.74
CA LEU A 311 -1.28 7.66 -2.61
C LEU A 311 -2.59 8.40 -2.90
N ARG A 312 -3.71 7.68 -3.03
CA ARG A 312 -5.05 8.31 -3.11
C ARG A 312 -5.38 9.04 -1.82
N TRP A 313 -5.01 8.49 -0.67
CA TRP A 313 -5.15 9.17 0.61
C TRP A 313 -4.30 10.45 0.67
N VAL A 314 -3.02 10.39 0.29
CA VAL A 314 -2.10 11.54 0.18
C VAL A 314 -2.70 12.64 -0.70
N GLY A 315 -3.21 12.28 -1.88
CA GLY A 315 -3.85 13.21 -2.81
C GLY A 315 -5.14 13.85 -2.29
N ARG A 316 -5.78 13.28 -1.26
CA ARG A 316 -6.96 13.88 -0.62
C ARG A 316 -6.60 14.92 0.45
N GLN A 317 -5.37 14.91 0.99
CA GLN A 317 -5.00 15.77 2.11
C GLN A 317 -4.74 17.22 1.70
N ASN A 318 -4.10 17.45 0.55
CA ASN A 318 -3.74 18.78 0.09
C ASN A 318 -4.57 19.27 -1.10
N ARG A 319 -4.79 20.59 -1.17
CA ARG A 319 -5.36 21.26 -2.35
C ARG A 319 -4.24 21.66 -3.32
N GLY A 320 -4.57 21.74 -4.62
CA GLY A 320 -3.64 22.26 -5.63
C GLY A 320 -2.66 21.25 -6.24
N ARG A 321 -2.70 19.97 -5.82
CA ARG A 321 -1.92 18.89 -6.43
C ARG A 321 -2.78 17.64 -6.65
N LYS A 322 -2.70 17.06 -7.84
CA LYS A 322 -3.26 15.75 -8.19
C LYS A 322 -2.11 14.76 -8.40
N PHE A 323 -2.35 13.49 -8.08
CA PHE A 323 -1.40 12.42 -8.35
C PHE A 323 -1.89 11.56 -9.52
N LEU A 324 -1.01 11.31 -10.48
CA LEU A 324 -1.18 10.30 -11.52
C LEU A 324 -0.23 9.14 -11.19
N ILE A 325 -0.78 7.96 -10.94
CA ILE A 325 0.00 6.77 -10.61
C ILE A 325 0.23 6.01 -11.91
N ALA A 326 1.50 5.81 -12.27
CA ALA A 326 1.95 4.97 -13.36
C ALA A 326 2.76 3.80 -12.79
N THR A 327 2.70 2.65 -13.44
CA THR A 327 3.42 1.46 -12.99
C THR A 327 3.69 0.53 -14.17
N THR A 328 4.75 -0.28 -14.08
CA THR A 328 5.00 -1.38 -15.04
C THR A 328 4.01 -2.53 -14.86
N GLY A 329 3.38 -2.66 -13.68
CA GLY A 329 2.40 -3.71 -13.40
C GLY A 329 1.77 -3.59 -12.02
N ILE A 330 0.60 -4.19 -11.83
CA ILE A 330 0.02 -4.35 -10.49
C ILE A 330 0.54 -5.67 -9.91
N ILE A 331 1.18 -5.59 -8.75
CA ILE A 331 1.83 -6.74 -8.10
C ILE A 331 1.33 -6.92 -6.66
N ASN A 332 1.56 -8.12 -6.13
CA ASN A 332 1.48 -8.46 -4.71
C ASN A 332 2.62 -9.43 -4.36
N GLY A 333 2.72 -9.83 -3.09
CA GLY A 333 3.77 -10.75 -2.63
C GLY A 333 3.82 -12.04 -3.45
N ASN A 334 2.68 -12.66 -3.74
CA ASN A 334 2.65 -13.94 -4.45
C ASN A 334 3.06 -13.78 -5.92
N THR A 335 2.55 -12.78 -6.62
CA THR A 335 2.90 -12.54 -8.03
C THR A 335 4.36 -12.15 -8.20
N LEU A 336 4.98 -11.54 -7.17
CA LEU A 336 6.41 -11.24 -7.17
C LEU A 336 7.23 -12.54 -7.22
N PHE A 337 6.97 -13.50 -6.32
CA PHE A 337 7.67 -14.79 -6.35
C PHE A 337 7.40 -15.57 -7.64
N GLU A 338 6.17 -15.53 -8.15
CA GLU A 338 5.85 -16.14 -9.45
C GLU A 338 6.65 -15.53 -10.61
N SER A 339 6.93 -14.23 -10.57
CA SER A 339 7.70 -13.55 -11.61
C SER A 339 9.21 -13.87 -11.58
N ILE A 340 9.72 -14.23 -10.39
CA ILE A 340 11.14 -14.57 -10.18
C ILE A 340 11.35 -16.08 -10.36
N SER A 341 10.33 -16.89 -10.07
CA SER A 341 10.40 -18.34 -10.20
C SER A 341 10.46 -18.75 -11.67
N SER A 342 11.55 -19.43 -12.05
CA SER A 342 11.68 -20.07 -13.36
C SER A 342 10.92 -21.40 -13.47
N VAL A 343 10.22 -21.82 -12.41
CA VAL A 343 9.50 -23.10 -12.37
C VAL A 343 8.28 -23.00 -13.29
N PRO A 344 8.22 -23.79 -14.39
CA PRO A 344 7.02 -23.87 -15.21
C PRO A 344 5.86 -24.34 -14.33
N LYS A 345 4.71 -23.67 -14.39
CA LYS A 345 3.49 -24.21 -13.78
C LYS A 345 3.26 -25.57 -14.42
N LEU A 346 3.44 -26.66 -13.66
CA LEU A 346 2.92 -27.96 -14.02
C LEU A 346 1.41 -27.76 -14.12
N THR A 347 0.90 -27.52 -15.33
CA THR A 347 -0.52 -27.55 -15.60
C THR A 347 -0.98 -28.93 -15.15
N GLN A 348 -1.73 -28.98 -14.05
CA GLN A 348 -2.54 -30.15 -13.75
C GLN A 348 -3.53 -30.27 -14.90
N ALA A 349 -3.16 -31.05 -15.91
CA ALA A 349 -4.10 -31.54 -16.89
C ALA A 349 -5.06 -32.42 -16.09
N GLY A 350 -6.26 -31.90 -15.81
CA GLY A 350 -7.37 -32.73 -15.36
C GLY A 350 -7.53 -33.91 -16.32
N PRO A 351 -8.00 -35.06 -15.83
CA PRO A 351 -8.13 -36.27 -16.65
C PRO A 351 -8.98 -35.92 -17.87
N LYS A 352 -8.34 -35.95 -19.05
CA LYS A 352 -9.07 -35.88 -20.31
C LYS A 352 -10.07 -37.01 -20.31
N ASP A 353 -11.33 -36.68 -20.57
CA ASP A 353 -12.42 -37.61 -20.80
C ASP A 353 -11.95 -38.74 -21.72
N ALA A 354 -11.68 -39.90 -21.11
CA ALA A 354 -11.72 -41.18 -21.79
C ALA A 354 -13.18 -41.61 -21.79
N ALA A 355 -13.98 -41.00 -22.67
CA ALA A 355 -15.27 -41.53 -23.07
C ALA A 355 -15.07 -42.25 -24.40
N ILE A 356 -15.30 -43.57 -24.34
CA ILE A 356 -15.52 -44.47 -25.49
C ILE A 356 -16.75 -44.01 -26.26
#